data_AF-A0A934S8N8-F1
#
_entry.id   AF-A0A934S8N8-F1
#
_cell.length_a   1.000
_cell.length_b   1.000
_cell.length_c   1.000
_cell.angle_alpha   90.00
_cell.angle_beta   90.00
_cell.angle_gamma   90.00
#
_symmetry.space_group_name_H-M   'P 1'
#
loop_
_entity.id
_entity.type
_entity.pdbx_description
1 polymer ?
#
loop_
_entity_poly.entity_id
_entity_poly.type
_entity_poly.pdbx_seq_one_letter_code
_entity_poly.pdbx_strand_id
1 'polypeptide(L)'
;MKTQESEIDIDDDLANSIVQHIINSALADGSLNPTGKSKDQFNQEVFSYLRKIAESDAQFSLILDHRKTLLDQARSFRKSKNVELAILFYATWTEHMLNLFVASYLRRRKLADSFIQDFLRDTGTKSKYIFIISSYTEKNPAKSWITKLNFISERRNQFVHFKWKGYDDLKSAQMKREYEKGLEWAESLVRHFNLLEKKYLTYAKIYTLP
;
A
#
# COMPACT_ATOMS: atom_id res chain seq x y z
N MET A 1 -1.63 -41.37 18.33
CA MET A 1 -0.74 -40.26 18.70
C MET A 1 -1.61 -39.17 19.31
N LYS A 2 -1.42 -38.84 20.59
CA LYS A 2 -2.03 -37.63 21.18
C LYS A 2 -1.18 -36.45 20.73
N THR A 3 -1.78 -35.51 20.01
CA THR A 3 -1.15 -34.20 19.74
C THR A 3 -0.94 -33.52 21.08
N GLN A 4 0.33 -33.27 21.42
CA GLN A 4 0.71 -32.50 22.58
C GLN A 4 0.40 -31.04 22.22
N GLU A 5 -0.72 -30.52 22.71
CA GLU A 5 -1.05 -29.11 22.57
C GLU A 5 -0.01 -28.32 23.39
N SER A 6 0.92 -27.67 22.69
CA SER A 6 1.82 -26.73 23.33
C SER A 6 1.01 -25.50 23.69
N GLU A 7 0.85 -25.24 24.99
CA GLU A 7 0.30 -23.99 25.50
C GLU A 7 1.29 -22.88 25.16
N ILE A 8 0.95 -22.05 24.17
CA ILE A 8 1.75 -20.90 23.78
C ILE A 8 1.34 -19.75 24.71
N ASP A 9 2.27 -19.29 25.54
CA ASP A 9 2.09 -18.08 26.33
C ASP A 9 2.18 -16.87 25.40
N ILE A 10 1.04 -16.20 25.20
CA ILE A 10 0.93 -15.01 24.35
C ILE A 10 0.89 -13.80 25.29
N ASP A 11 1.95 -12.99 25.22
CA ASP A 11 2.00 -11.72 25.94
C ASP A 11 0.90 -10.75 25.49
N ASP A 12 0.37 -9.98 26.43
CA ASP A 12 -0.74 -9.04 26.23
C ASP A 12 -0.40 -8.00 25.15
N ASP A 13 0.86 -7.57 25.06
CA ASP A 13 1.30 -6.61 24.05
C ASP A 13 1.20 -7.19 22.62
N LEU A 14 1.52 -8.47 22.45
CA LEU A 14 1.39 -9.16 21.16
C LEU A 14 -0.09 -9.33 20.79
N ALA A 15 -0.93 -9.75 21.75
CA ALA A 15 -2.36 -9.87 21.54
C ALA A 15 -3.00 -8.53 21.13
N ASN A 16 -2.67 -7.45 21.84
CA ASN A 16 -3.14 -6.10 21.54
C ASN A 16 -2.69 -5.64 20.15
N SER A 17 -1.44 -5.92 19.78
CA SER A 17 -0.92 -5.59 18.44
C SER A 17 -1.70 -6.31 17.34
N ILE A 18 -1.92 -7.62 17.48
CA ILE A 18 -2.68 -8.43 16.51
C ILE A 18 -4.11 -7.91 16.39
N VAL A 19 -4.80 -7.69 17.51
CA VAL A 19 -6.18 -7.17 17.52
C VAL A 19 -6.25 -5.79 16.85
N GLN A 20 -5.30 -4.90 17.14
CA GLN A 20 -5.25 -3.58 16.53
C GLN A 20 -5.03 -3.66 15.01
N HIS A 21 -4.21 -4.60 14.53
CA HIS A 21 -4.01 -4.85 13.10
C HIS A 21 -5.28 -5.36 12.43
N ILE A 22 -6.01 -6.29 13.06
CA ILE A 22 -7.31 -6.79 12.55
C ILE A 22 -8.32 -5.65 12.45
N ILE A 23 -8.46 -4.84 13.51
CA ILE A 23 -9.37 -3.68 13.52
C ILE A 23 -9.00 -2.69 12.43
N ASN A 24 -7.72 -2.35 12.29
CA ASN A 24 -7.26 -1.42 11.27
C ASN A 24 -7.54 -1.92 9.85
N SER A 25 -7.38 -3.22 9.60
CA SER A 25 -7.72 -3.83 8.31
C SER A 25 -9.22 -3.75 8.03
N ALA A 26 -10.05 -4.13 9.00
CA ALA A 26 -11.51 -4.11 8.89
C ALA A 26 -12.08 -2.68 8.74
N LEU A 27 -11.42 -1.69 9.33
CA LEU A 27 -11.72 -0.28 9.08
C LEU A 27 -11.33 0.11 7.65
N ALA A 28 -10.14 -0.28 7.20
CA ALA A 28 -9.64 0.06 5.88
C ALA A 28 -10.51 -0.51 4.75
N ASP A 29 -11.04 -1.73 4.89
CA ASP A 29 -11.95 -2.36 3.91
C ASP A 29 -13.43 -2.04 4.12
N GLY A 30 -13.79 -1.36 5.22
CA GLY A 30 -15.15 -0.93 5.54
C GLY A 30 -16.03 -1.98 6.20
N SER A 31 -15.48 -3.12 6.59
CA SER A 31 -16.17 -4.11 7.45
C SER A 31 -16.56 -3.53 8.81
N LEU A 32 -15.76 -2.58 9.31
CA LEU A 32 -16.08 -1.75 10.46
C LEU A 32 -16.24 -0.30 10.03
N ASN A 33 -17.24 0.40 10.59
CA ASN A 33 -17.48 1.81 10.30
C ASN A 33 -17.85 2.59 11.57
N PRO A 34 -16.96 3.48 12.07
CA PRO A 34 -17.22 4.24 13.28
C PRO A 34 -18.13 5.45 13.07
N THR A 35 -18.39 5.86 11.82
CA THR A 35 -19.13 7.09 11.52
C THR A 35 -20.56 6.99 12.05
N GLY A 36 -20.93 7.97 12.89
CA GLY A 36 -22.28 8.10 13.46
C GLY A 36 -22.55 7.19 14.67
N LYS A 37 -21.54 6.50 15.21
CA LYS A 37 -21.68 5.61 16.38
C LYS A 37 -21.06 6.22 17.63
N SER A 38 -21.63 5.92 18.80
CA SER A 38 -20.96 6.17 20.08
C SER A 38 -19.78 5.20 20.27
N LYS A 39 -18.90 5.51 21.23
CA LYS A 39 -17.77 4.62 21.59
C LYS A 39 -18.26 3.22 21.95
N ASP A 40 -19.32 3.11 22.74
CA ASP A 40 -19.84 1.82 23.19
C ASP A 40 -20.47 1.01 22.05
N GLN A 41 -21.23 1.68 21.16
CA GLN A 41 -21.80 1.04 19.97
C GLN A 41 -20.69 0.50 19.05
N PHE A 42 -19.64 1.29 18.83
CA PHE A 42 -18.51 0.86 18.00
C PHE A 42 -17.72 -0.28 18.66
N ASN A 43 -17.51 -0.23 19.98
CA ASN A 43 -16.86 -1.32 20.70
C ASN A 43 -17.66 -2.62 20.60
N GLN A 44 -18.99 -2.57 20.75
CA GLN A 44 -19.85 -3.75 20.57
C GLN A 44 -19.75 -4.33 19.16
N GLU A 45 -19.69 -3.48 18.13
CA GLU A 45 -19.48 -3.91 16.75
C GLU A 45 -18.11 -4.57 16.57
N VAL A 46 -17.04 -3.97 17.10
CA VAL A 46 -15.69 -4.55 17.10
C VAL A 46 -15.69 -5.93 17.75
N PHE A 47 -16.29 -6.08 18.94
CA PHE A 47 -16.37 -7.37 19.62
C PHE A 47 -17.16 -8.40 18.82
N SER A 48 -18.29 -8.01 18.21
CA SER A 48 -19.07 -8.91 17.36
C SER A 48 -18.26 -9.36 16.13
N TYR A 49 -17.51 -8.43 15.53
CA TYR A 49 -16.65 -8.73 14.39
C TYR A 49 -15.52 -9.70 14.76
N LEU A 50 -14.78 -9.42 15.84
CA LEU A 50 -13.70 -10.29 16.33
C LEU A 50 -14.23 -11.68 16.72
N ARG A 51 -15.39 -11.75 17.38
CA ARG A 51 -16.04 -13.02 17.72
C ARG A 51 -16.40 -13.82 16.47
N LYS A 52 -17.00 -13.19 15.45
CA LYS A 52 -17.32 -13.87 14.19
C LYS A 52 -16.08 -14.44 13.51
N ILE A 53 -14.96 -13.75 13.56
CA ILE A 53 -13.69 -14.26 13.04
C ILE A 53 -13.24 -15.48 13.85
N ALA A 54 -13.22 -15.36 15.19
CA ALA A 54 -12.78 -16.44 16.07
C ALA A 54 -13.66 -17.70 15.99
N GLU A 55 -14.96 -17.53 15.75
CA GLU A 55 -15.92 -18.64 15.58
C GLU A 55 -15.99 -19.17 14.15
N SER A 56 -15.39 -18.48 13.18
CA SER A 56 -15.38 -18.94 11.79
C SER A 56 -14.31 -20.01 11.59
N ASP A 57 -14.64 -21.05 10.83
CA ASP A 57 -13.64 -21.99 10.29
C ASP A 57 -12.76 -21.35 9.18
N ALA A 58 -12.79 -20.02 9.06
CA ALA A 58 -12.01 -19.31 8.05
C ALA A 58 -10.53 -19.43 8.38
N GLN A 59 -9.74 -19.86 7.40
CA GLN A 59 -8.30 -19.86 7.53
C GLN A 59 -7.79 -18.42 7.55
N PHE A 60 -7.06 -18.08 8.61
CA PHE A 60 -6.33 -16.83 8.67
C PHE A 60 -5.20 -16.85 7.64
N SER A 61 -5.32 -16.01 6.61
CA SER A 61 -4.22 -15.73 5.69
C SER A 61 -3.45 -14.50 6.19
N LEU A 62 -2.25 -14.72 6.74
CA LEU A 62 -1.35 -13.62 7.07
C LEU A 62 -0.76 -13.02 5.79
N ILE A 63 -1.14 -11.78 5.47
CA ILE A 63 -0.54 -11.03 4.35
C ILE A 63 0.67 -10.26 4.89
N LEU A 64 1.88 -10.64 4.45
CA LEU A 64 3.10 -9.94 4.83
C LEU A 64 3.21 -8.59 4.10
N ASP A 65 3.27 -7.51 4.87
CA ASP A 65 3.47 -6.17 4.34
C ASP A 65 4.96 -5.88 4.11
N HIS A 66 5.37 -5.96 2.84
CA HIS A 66 6.75 -5.68 2.42
C HIS A 66 7.01 -4.20 2.11
N ARG A 67 6.05 -3.28 2.27
CA ARG A 67 6.21 -1.87 1.86
C ARG A 67 7.37 -1.19 2.58
N LYS A 68 7.53 -1.41 3.89
CA LYS A 68 8.65 -0.85 4.64
C LYS A 68 9.99 -1.36 4.09
N THR A 69 10.11 -2.66 3.90
CA THR A 69 11.32 -3.31 3.37
C THR A 69 11.67 -2.80 1.96
N LEU A 70 10.69 -2.68 1.07
CA LEU A 70 10.87 -2.14 -0.28
C LEU A 70 11.42 -0.70 -0.23
N LEU A 71 10.87 0.14 0.65
CA LEU A 71 11.30 1.53 0.78
C LEU A 71 12.71 1.65 1.39
N ASP A 72 13.03 0.82 2.39
CA ASP A 72 14.35 0.76 3.00
C ASP A 72 15.41 0.30 1.98
N GLN A 73 15.08 -0.71 1.16
CA GLN A 73 15.92 -1.16 0.05
C GLN A 73 16.11 -0.07 -1.01
N ALA A 74 15.04 0.61 -1.44
CA ALA A 74 15.11 1.70 -2.40
C ALA A 74 16.09 2.80 -1.95
N ARG A 75 15.98 3.21 -0.68
CA ARG A 75 16.84 4.24 -0.07
C ARG A 75 18.28 3.75 0.11
N SER A 76 18.48 2.49 0.44
CA SER A 76 19.81 1.88 0.52
C SER A 76 20.51 1.90 -0.83
N PHE A 77 19.85 1.42 -1.89
CA PHE A 77 20.42 1.45 -3.25
C PHE A 77 20.71 2.86 -3.75
N ARG A 78 19.85 3.84 -3.40
CA ARG A 78 20.12 5.25 -3.68
C ARG A 78 21.41 5.74 -3.02
N LYS A 79 21.63 5.43 -1.74
CA LYS A 79 22.86 5.81 -1.01
C LYS A 79 24.10 5.18 -1.65
N SER A 80 23.99 3.94 -2.12
CA SER A 80 25.06 3.23 -2.81
C SER A 80 25.21 3.60 -4.29
N LYS A 81 24.49 4.61 -4.79
CA LYS A 81 24.50 5.08 -6.19
C LYS A 81 24.06 4.04 -7.24
N ASN A 82 23.35 3.00 -6.80
CA ASN A 82 22.71 2.01 -7.67
C ASN A 82 21.31 2.52 -8.07
N VAL A 83 21.28 3.54 -8.94
CA VAL A 83 20.07 4.35 -9.19
C VAL A 83 18.93 3.57 -9.83
N GLU A 84 19.23 2.59 -10.68
CA GLU A 84 18.24 1.78 -11.37
C GLU A 84 17.53 0.83 -10.41
N LEU A 85 18.30 0.18 -9.53
CA LEU A 85 17.74 -0.65 -8.46
C LEU A 85 16.90 0.20 -7.51
N ALA A 86 17.38 1.38 -7.14
CA ALA A 86 16.60 2.30 -6.31
C ALA A 86 15.24 2.63 -6.97
N ILE A 87 15.23 2.99 -8.26
CA ILE A 87 14.00 3.25 -9.01
C ILE A 87 13.11 2.01 -9.08
N LEU A 88 13.67 0.82 -9.33
CA LEU A 88 12.92 -0.44 -9.34
C LEU A 88 12.14 -0.63 -8.03
N PHE A 89 12.82 -0.50 -6.88
CA PHE A 89 12.17 -0.66 -5.57
C PHE A 89 11.14 0.43 -5.28
N TYR A 90 11.40 1.70 -5.63
CA TYR A 90 10.40 2.76 -5.50
C TYR A 90 9.18 2.54 -6.40
N ALA A 91 9.37 2.06 -7.63
CA ALA A 91 8.28 1.76 -8.56
C ALA A 91 7.42 0.61 -8.04
N THR A 92 8.04 -0.47 -7.55
CA THR A 92 7.33 -1.59 -6.91
C THR A 92 6.56 -1.13 -5.67
N TRP A 93 7.19 -0.34 -4.78
CA TRP A 93 6.51 0.22 -3.62
C TRP A 93 5.28 1.06 -4.02
N THR A 94 5.43 1.87 -5.06
CA THR A 94 4.35 2.73 -5.57
C THR A 94 3.20 1.90 -6.15
N GLU A 95 3.50 0.84 -6.90
CA GLU A 95 2.52 -0.12 -7.41
C GLU A 95 1.74 -0.79 -6.27
N HIS A 96 2.43 -1.21 -5.21
CA HIS A 96 1.79 -1.80 -4.02
C HIS A 96 0.85 -0.81 -3.32
N MET A 97 1.24 0.46 -3.19
CA MET A 97 0.37 1.49 -2.60
C MET A 97 -0.89 1.69 -3.45
N LEU A 98 -0.74 1.79 -4.78
CA LEU A 98 -1.89 1.93 -5.67
C LEU A 98 -2.84 0.73 -5.56
N ASN A 99 -2.29 -0.49 -5.54
CA ASN A 99 -3.08 -1.70 -5.38
C ASN A 99 -3.82 -1.72 -4.04
N LEU A 100 -3.19 -1.27 -2.95
CA LEU A 100 -3.82 -1.16 -1.64
C LEU A 100 -5.04 -0.23 -1.66
N PHE A 101 -4.92 0.97 -2.24
CA PHE A 101 -6.05 1.91 -2.31
C PHE A 101 -7.19 1.38 -3.18
N VAL A 102 -6.87 0.80 -4.34
CA VAL A 102 -7.88 0.23 -5.24
C VAL A 102 -8.62 -0.92 -4.56
N ALA A 103 -7.89 -1.88 -3.97
CA ALA A 103 -8.49 -3.02 -3.27
C ALA A 103 -9.37 -2.56 -2.11
N SER A 104 -8.88 -1.62 -1.29
CA SER A 104 -9.65 -1.07 -0.16
C SER A 104 -10.95 -0.42 -0.64
N TYR A 105 -10.92 0.38 -1.71
CA TYR A 105 -12.11 1.00 -2.27
C TYR A 105 -13.12 -0.03 -2.77
N LEU A 106 -12.67 -1.01 -3.56
CA LEU A 106 -13.53 -2.02 -4.16
C LEU A 106 -14.13 -2.95 -3.09
N ARG A 107 -13.38 -3.27 -2.02
CA ARG A 107 -13.90 -4.03 -0.86
C ARG A 107 -14.96 -3.27 -0.09
N ARG A 108 -14.80 -1.96 0.12
CA ARG A 108 -15.85 -1.10 0.73
C ARG A 108 -17.15 -1.12 -0.07
N ARG A 109 -17.07 -1.40 -1.38
CA ARG A 109 -18.22 -1.58 -2.29
C ARG A 109 -18.73 -3.02 -2.33
N LYS A 110 -18.20 -3.91 -1.50
CA LYS A 110 -18.55 -5.34 -1.40
C LYS A 110 -18.40 -6.10 -2.72
N LEU A 111 -17.40 -5.72 -3.53
CA LEU A 111 -17.06 -6.47 -4.74
C LEU A 111 -16.28 -7.73 -4.38
N ALA A 112 -16.47 -8.80 -5.16
CA ALA A 112 -15.81 -10.09 -4.94
C ALA A 112 -14.29 -9.96 -5.10
N ASP A 113 -13.52 -10.65 -4.26
CA ASP A 113 -12.05 -10.59 -4.30
C ASP A 113 -11.50 -11.07 -5.65
N SER A 114 -12.13 -12.04 -6.32
CA SER A 114 -11.73 -12.47 -7.67
C SER A 114 -11.75 -11.32 -8.68
N PHE A 115 -12.84 -10.55 -8.68
CA PHE A 115 -12.95 -9.34 -9.50
C PHE A 115 -11.89 -8.30 -9.14
N ILE A 116 -11.61 -8.11 -7.85
CA ILE A 116 -10.58 -7.17 -7.39
C ILE A 116 -9.20 -7.60 -7.92
N GLN A 117 -8.87 -8.89 -7.83
CA GLN A 117 -7.60 -9.41 -8.36
C GLN A 117 -7.48 -9.22 -9.86
N ASP A 118 -8.55 -9.52 -10.61
CA ASP A 118 -8.58 -9.30 -12.06
C ASP A 118 -8.40 -7.82 -12.40
N PHE A 119 -9.11 -6.92 -11.71
CA PHE A 119 -8.97 -5.48 -11.89
C PHE A 119 -7.54 -4.99 -11.59
N LEU A 120 -6.93 -5.47 -10.50
CA LEU A 120 -5.57 -5.10 -10.12
C LEU A 120 -4.53 -5.59 -11.14
N ARG A 121 -4.72 -6.78 -11.71
CA ARG A 121 -3.82 -7.34 -12.73
C ARG A 121 -3.94 -6.59 -14.05
N ASP A 122 -5.15 -6.28 -14.46
CA ASP A 122 -5.42 -5.80 -15.83
C ASP A 122 -5.33 -4.26 -15.93
N THR A 123 -5.31 -3.55 -14.80
CA THR A 123 -5.24 -2.09 -14.77
C THR A 123 -3.81 -1.58 -14.55
N GLY A 124 -3.31 -0.75 -15.47
CA GLY A 124 -1.99 -0.12 -15.34
C GLY A 124 -1.89 0.96 -14.23
N THR A 125 -0.67 1.26 -13.79
CA THR A 125 -0.34 2.24 -12.72
C THR A 125 -1.05 3.58 -12.88
N LYS A 126 -1.03 4.16 -14.09
CA LYS A 126 -1.70 5.44 -14.39
C LYS A 126 -3.20 5.37 -14.13
N SER A 127 -3.85 4.32 -14.64
CA SER A 127 -5.30 4.14 -14.51
C SER A 127 -5.70 3.89 -13.06
N LYS A 128 -4.91 3.11 -12.30
CA LYS A 128 -5.11 2.95 -10.85
C LYS A 128 -5.02 4.28 -10.12
N TYR A 129 -4.04 5.13 -10.43
CA TYR A 129 -3.93 6.44 -9.80
C TYR A 129 -5.12 7.35 -10.12
N ILE A 130 -5.54 7.40 -11.39
CA ILE A 130 -6.73 8.17 -11.80
C ILE A 130 -7.96 7.66 -11.04
N PHE A 131 -8.16 6.35 -11.01
CA PHE A 131 -9.23 5.70 -10.27
C PHE A 131 -9.23 6.12 -8.80
N ILE A 132 -8.08 6.06 -8.11
CA ILE A 132 -7.97 6.44 -6.69
C ILE A 132 -8.37 7.90 -6.48
N ILE A 133 -7.82 8.82 -7.27
CA ILE A 133 -8.11 10.24 -7.07
C ILE A 133 -9.59 10.55 -7.36
N SER A 134 -10.16 9.96 -8.42
CA SER A 134 -11.58 10.12 -8.74
C SER A 134 -12.52 9.43 -7.74
N SER A 135 -12.05 8.38 -7.06
CA SER A 135 -12.85 7.60 -6.13
C SER A 135 -12.84 8.13 -4.69
N TYR A 136 -11.71 8.71 -4.26
CA TYR A 136 -11.51 9.20 -2.89
C TYR A 136 -11.59 10.74 -2.77
N THR A 137 -11.65 11.45 -3.88
CA THR A 137 -11.60 12.91 -3.88
C THR A 137 -12.58 13.48 -4.90
N GLU A 138 -13.03 14.71 -4.69
CA GLU A 138 -13.78 15.50 -5.68
C GLU A 138 -12.86 16.20 -6.69
N LYS A 139 -11.55 15.91 -6.63
CA LYS A 139 -10.54 16.59 -7.45
C LYS A 139 -10.20 15.78 -8.68
N ASN A 140 -9.82 16.49 -9.73
CA ASN A 140 -9.20 15.86 -10.89
C ASN A 140 -7.76 15.42 -10.58
N PRO A 141 -7.30 14.27 -11.11
CA PRO A 141 -5.91 13.83 -10.98
C PRO A 141 -4.94 14.87 -11.55
N ALA A 142 -4.03 15.38 -10.73
CA ALA A 142 -3.05 16.36 -11.20
C ALA A 142 -2.09 15.71 -12.21
N LYS A 143 -1.93 16.35 -13.39
CA LYS A 143 -1.04 15.86 -14.46
C LYS A 143 0.40 15.64 -13.98
N SER A 144 0.89 16.48 -13.07
CA SER A 144 2.24 16.37 -12.50
C SER A 144 2.50 15.04 -11.79
N TRP A 145 1.50 14.49 -11.08
CA TRP A 145 1.63 13.19 -10.42
C TRP A 145 1.62 12.04 -11.43
N ILE A 146 0.78 12.13 -12.46
CA ILE A 146 0.75 11.15 -13.56
C ILE A 146 2.11 11.12 -14.29
N THR A 147 2.70 12.28 -14.57
CA THR A 147 4.02 12.36 -15.20
C THR A 147 5.09 11.66 -14.36
N LYS A 148 5.10 11.88 -13.04
CA LYS A 148 6.05 11.23 -12.12
C LYS A 148 5.86 9.71 -12.09
N LEU A 149 4.61 9.24 -12.00
CA LEU A 149 4.27 7.81 -11.99
C LEU A 149 4.70 7.10 -13.28
N ASN A 150 4.38 7.71 -14.43
CA ASN A 150 4.78 7.17 -15.72
C ASN A 150 6.30 7.10 -15.82
N PHE A 151 7.01 8.15 -15.40
CA PHE A 151 8.46 8.17 -15.44
C PHE A 151 9.08 7.01 -14.65
N ILE A 152 8.71 6.81 -13.38
CA ILE A 152 9.30 5.73 -12.59
C ILE A 152 8.91 4.34 -13.12
N SER A 153 7.68 4.20 -13.64
CA SER A 153 7.20 2.93 -14.21
C SER A 153 7.93 2.58 -15.51
N GLU A 154 8.14 3.57 -16.38
CA GLU A 154 8.89 3.41 -17.63
C GLU A 154 10.35 3.07 -17.36
N ARG A 155 10.99 3.71 -16.38
CA ARG A 155 12.38 3.40 -15.99
C ARG A 155 12.53 2.01 -15.41
N ARG A 156 11.59 1.60 -14.55
CA ARG A 156 11.52 0.21 -14.06
C ARG A 156 11.39 -0.78 -15.23
N ASN A 157 10.50 -0.52 -16.17
CA ASN A 157 10.31 -1.40 -17.34
C ASN A 157 11.55 -1.43 -18.25
N GLN A 158 12.22 -0.29 -18.45
CA GLN A 158 13.48 -0.24 -19.21
C GLN A 158 14.57 -1.10 -18.56
N PHE A 159 14.70 -0.98 -17.23
CA PHE A 159 15.66 -1.76 -16.44
C PHE A 159 15.39 -3.26 -16.52
N VAL A 160 14.16 -3.67 -16.21
CA VAL A 160 13.76 -5.10 -16.14
C VAL A 160 13.79 -5.78 -17.51
N HIS A 161 13.42 -5.07 -18.57
CA HIS A 161 13.34 -5.64 -19.92
C HIS A 161 14.57 -5.37 -20.79
N PHE A 162 15.71 -5.01 -20.19
CA PHE A 162 16.96 -4.74 -20.88
C PHE A 162 16.86 -3.74 -22.05
N LYS A 163 15.92 -2.77 -22.00
CA LYS A 163 15.72 -1.75 -23.05
C LYS A 163 16.68 -0.57 -22.88
N TRP A 164 17.96 -0.87 -22.64
CA TRP A 164 19.00 0.13 -22.40
C TRP A 164 19.35 0.84 -23.70
N LYS A 165 19.35 2.17 -23.69
CA LYS A 165 19.90 2.94 -24.82
C LYS A 165 21.43 2.84 -24.72
N GLY A 166 22.09 2.53 -25.84
CA GLY A 166 23.55 2.43 -25.90
C GLY A 166 24.24 3.67 -25.34
N TYR A 167 25.31 3.45 -24.58
CA TYR A 167 26.11 4.50 -23.97
C TYR A 167 26.85 5.30 -25.05
N ASP A 168 26.66 6.60 -24.99
CA ASP A 168 27.39 7.62 -25.74
C ASP A 168 27.73 8.69 -24.70
N ASP A 169 28.96 9.20 -24.68
CA ASP A 169 29.50 9.94 -23.53
C ASP A 169 28.68 11.20 -23.22
N LEU A 170 28.15 11.89 -24.24
CA LEU A 170 27.24 13.04 -24.06
C LEU A 170 25.88 12.62 -23.47
N LYS A 171 25.42 11.39 -23.75
CA LYS A 171 24.19 10.83 -23.19
C LYS A 171 24.37 10.43 -21.72
N SER A 172 25.60 10.16 -21.27
CA SER A 172 25.87 9.71 -19.89
C SER A 172 25.52 10.76 -18.83
N ALA A 173 25.92 12.02 -19.03
CA ALA A 173 25.66 13.11 -18.08
C ALA A 173 24.17 13.48 -18.01
N GLN A 174 23.50 13.52 -19.17
CA GLN A 174 22.06 13.75 -19.24
C GLN A 174 21.30 12.62 -18.56
N MET A 175 21.66 11.37 -18.86
CA MET A 175 21.03 10.19 -18.27
C MET A 175 21.17 10.21 -16.74
N LYS A 176 22.36 10.49 -16.21
CA LYS A 176 22.58 10.62 -14.77
C LYS A 176 21.65 11.67 -14.13
N ARG A 177 21.50 12.85 -14.76
CA ARG A 177 20.56 13.88 -14.28
C ARG A 177 19.11 13.42 -14.31
N GLU A 178 18.72 12.67 -15.33
CA GLU A 178 17.37 12.10 -15.44
C GLU A 178 17.10 11.07 -14.33
N TYR A 179 18.07 10.23 -13.98
CA TYR A 179 17.95 9.27 -12.88
C TYR A 179 17.83 9.97 -11.52
N GLU A 180 18.66 10.97 -11.23
CA GLU A 180 18.56 11.74 -9.99
C GLU A 180 17.19 12.43 -9.85
N LYS A 181 16.71 13.06 -10.92
CA LYS A 181 15.36 13.62 -10.98
C LYS A 181 14.29 12.56 -10.73
N GLY A 182 14.49 11.34 -11.26
CA GLY A 182 13.65 10.18 -11.00
C GLY A 182 13.55 9.80 -9.54
N LEU A 183 14.67 9.80 -8.82
CA LEU A 183 14.73 9.49 -7.38
C LEU A 183 14.05 10.56 -6.53
N GLU A 184 14.18 11.83 -6.89
CA GLU A 184 13.43 12.92 -6.25
C GLU A 184 11.93 12.79 -6.47
N TRP A 185 11.53 12.44 -7.70
CA TRP A 185 10.14 12.20 -8.05
C TRP A 185 9.57 11.02 -7.27
N ALA A 186 10.31 9.92 -7.17
CA ALA A 186 9.94 8.75 -6.39
C ALA A 186 9.71 9.10 -4.91
N GLU A 187 10.64 9.80 -4.25
CA GLU A 187 10.44 10.23 -2.85
C GLU A 187 9.25 11.19 -2.70
N SER A 188 8.98 12.03 -3.70
CA SER A 188 7.79 12.88 -3.68
C SER A 188 6.49 12.08 -3.79
N LEU A 189 6.48 10.97 -4.54
CA LEU A 189 5.36 10.04 -4.62
C LEU A 189 5.17 9.30 -3.29
N VAL A 190 6.26 8.88 -2.63
CA VAL A 190 6.20 8.28 -1.29
C VAL A 190 5.49 9.20 -0.30
N ARG A 191 5.91 10.47 -0.23
CA ARG A 191 5.25 11.47 0.62
C ARG A 191 3.78 11.66 0.25
N HIS A 192 3.47 11.72 -1.05
CA HIS A 192 2.11 11.88 -1.53
C HIS A 192 1.19 10.71 -1.11
N PHE A 193 1.63 9.47 -1.34
CA PHE A 193 0.84 8.28 -0.98
C PHE A 193 0.71 8.10 0.52
N ASN A 194 1.73 8.40 1.33
CA ASN A 194 1.61 8.36 2.78
C ASN A 194 0.58 9.39 3.30
N LEU A 195 0.49 10.56 2.67
CA LEU A 195 -0.54 11.55 3.01
C LEU A 195 -1.95 11.06 2.62
N LEU A 196 -2.09 10.42 1.45
CA LEU A 196 -3.36 9.82 1.04
C LEU A 196 -3.76 8.66 1.97
N GLU A 197 -2.81 7.81 2.35
CA GLU A 197 -3.06 6.64 3.21
C GLU A 197 -3.54 7.11 4.57
N LYS A 198 -2.81 8.05 5.19
CA LYS A 198 -3.20 8.66 6.46
C LYS A 198 -4.58 9.33 6.39
N LYS A 199 -4.96 9.87 5.23
CA LYS A 199 -6.23 10.58 5.06
C LYS A 199 -7.41 9.64 4.81
N TYR A 200 -7.22 8.56 4.06
CA TYR A 200 -8.31 7.78 3.48
C TYR A 200 -8.36 6.31 3.92
N LEU A 201 -7.24 5.77 4.41
CA LEU A 201 -7.12 4.38 4.87
C LEU A 201 -6.88 4.29 6.37
N THR A 202 -6.12 5.22 6.96
CA THR A 202 -5.88 5.23 8.40
C THR A 202 -6.99 5.99 9.13
N TYR A 203 -7.82 5.30 9.90
CA TYR A 203 -8.86 5.91 10.74
C TYR A 203 -8.33 6.56 12.03
N ALA A 204 -7.00 6.62 12.21
CA ALA A 204 -6.34 7.08 13.44
C ALA A 204 -6.69 8.51 13.88
N LYS A 205 -7.34 9.33 13.05
CA LYS A 205 -7.79 10.68 13.46
C LYS A 205 -9.17 10.73 14.13
N ILE A 206 -9.95 9.65 14.14
CA ILE A 206 -11.27 9.64 14.80
C ILE A 206 -11.16 9.13 16.26
N TYR A 207 -10.06 8.46 16.63
CA TYR A 207 -9.86 7.85 17.94
C TYR A 207 -8.52 8.18 18.62
N THR A 208 -7.93 9.35 18.39
CA THR A 208 -7.04 9.91 19.41
C THR A 208 -7.91 10.34 20.57
N LEU A 209 -8.20 9.39 21.47
CA LEU A 209 -8.73 9.66 22.80
C LEU A 209 -7.81 10.69 23.50
N PRO A 210 -8.33 11.79 24.06
CA PRO A 210 -7.65 12.42 25.19
C PRO A 210 -7.57 11.46 26.38
#